data_AF-A0A951E940-F1
#
_entry.id   AF-A0A951E940-F1
#
_cell.length_a   1.000
_cell.length_b   1.000
_cell.length_c   1.000
_cell.angle_alpha   90.00
_cell.angle_beta   90.00
_cell.angle_gamma   90.00
#
_symmetry.space_group_name_H-M   'P 1'
#
loop_
_entity.id
_entity.type
_entity.pdbx_description
1 polymer ?
#
loop_
_entity_poly.entity_id
_entity_poly.type
_entity_poly.pdbx_seq_one_letter_code
_entity_poly.pdbx_strand_id
1 'polypeptide(L)'
;MDMRSVGVEEELLLVDSDSGQALALSAAVLGCVPKCDEVALTSELTRQQIETNTQPCKSLEELQGEVRRWRRAAADAASGRNASIAALATSPLPVDPSITSSPRYKRMVDQFGLTAEEQLTCGCHVHVEIESDAEGVAVLDRIRGWLPCLRALSVNSPFWQGQDSGYASFRSQVWGRWPSAGPTELFGTPETYHATIQAMVESKTLLDAGMVYFDARLSLENPTVEMRVADVCLLADDAVLLAALTRALVETAARSWRAGEPPEPIRVELLRLSGWRAGRSGLEDDLVGADGQSAPASQVLRALLDHVAPVLAEHGELDIVEELLAAVLERGTGAAAQRRIYRQNGQLTDVVAHAVKATMS
;
A
#
# COMPACT_ATOMS: atom_id res chain seq x y z
N MET A 1 26.19 7.02 5.71
CA MET A 1 26.17 5.67 5.08
C MET A 1 25.51 5.82 3.72
N ASP A 2 25.66 4.87 2.80
CA ASP A 2 24.89 4.91 1.56
C ASP A 2 23.39 4.76 1.88
N MET A 3 22.55 5.53 1.18
CA MET A 3 21.10 5.47 1.38
C MET A 3 20.56 4.11 0.92
N ARG A 4 19.65 3.53 1.72
CA ARG A 4 18.97 2.28 1.37
C ARG A 4 18.21 2.42 0.05
N SER A 5 18.26 1.36 -0.75
CA SER A 5 17.45 1.28 -1.97
C SER A 5 15.96 1.13 -1.59
N VAL A 6 15.07 1.75 -2.36
CA VAL A 6 13.61 1.65 -2.19
C VAL A 6 12.92 1.30 -3.50
N GLY A 7 11.94 0.41 -3.45
CA GLY A 7 11.08 0.05 -4.57
C GLY A 7 9.61 0.17 -4.20
N VAL A 8 8.77 0.46 -5.20
CA VAL A 8 7.32 0.60 -5.04
C VAL A 8 6.60 -0.36 -5.99
N GLU A 9 5.62 -1.06 -5.44
CA GLU A 9 4.64 -1.85 -6.19
C GLU A 9 3.30 -1.12 -6.14
N GLU A 10 2.64 -0.89 -7.28
CA GLU A 10 1.29 -0.33 -7.34
C GLU A 10 0.35 -1.27 -8.08
N GLU A 11 -0.74 -1.65 -7.44
CA GLU A 11 -1.86 -2.31 -8.09
C GLU A 11 -2.79 -1.22 -8.67
N LEU A 12 -3.17 -1.32 -9.95
CA LEU A 12 -3.99 -0.33 -10.65
C LEU A 12 -5.23 -1.00 -11.23
N LEU A 13 -6.38 -0.35 -11.06
CA LEU A 13 -7.65 -0.86 -11.57
C LEU A 13 -7.74 -0.61 -13.08
N LEU A 14 -8.11 -1.64 -13.85
CA LEU A 14 -8.45 -1.54 -15.26
C LEU A 14 -9.93 -1.20 -15.39
N VAL A 15 -10.24 -0.09 -16.05
CA VAL A 15 -11.61 0.38 -16.25
C VAL A 15 -11.90 0.63 -17.71
N ASP A 16 -13.16 0.47 -18.11
CA ASP A 16 -13.66 0.84 -19.42
C ASP A 16 -13.59 2.36 -19.59
N SER A 17 -13.01 2.82 -20.70
CA SER A 17 -12.75 4.25 -20.91
C SER A 17 -14.03 5.09 -21.03
N ASP A 18 -15.15 4.48 -21.43
CA ASP A 18 -16.41 5.18 -21.64
C ASP A 18 -17.31 5.13 -20.40
N SER A 19 -17.46 3.95 -19.79
CA SER A 19 -18.40 3.71 -18.69
C SER A 19 -17.76 3.75 -17.29
N GLY A 20 -16.43 3.64 -17.20
CA GLY A 20 -15.69 3.53 -15.94
C GLY A 20 -15.85 2.19 -15.23
N GLN A 21 -16.53 1.21 -15.82
CA GLN A 21 -16.72 -0.12 -15.24
C GLN A 21 -15.40 -0.89 -15.19
N ALA A 22 -15.15 -1.63 -14.11
CA ALA A 22 -13.94 -2.44 -13.99
C ALA A 22 -13.92 -3.60 -15.01
N LEU A 23 -12.78 -3.78 -15.70
CA LEU A 23 -12.64 -4.71 -16.83
C LEU A 23 -11.64 -5.83 -16.56
N ALA A 24 -12.06 -7.08 -16.75
CA ALA A 24 -11.25 -8.29 -16.56
C ALA A 24 -10.21 -8.54 -17.69
N LEU A 25 -9.33 -7.56 -17.94
CA LEU A 25 -8.43 -7.50 -19.10
C LEU A 25 -6.93 -7.69 -18.79
N SER A 26 -6.53 -7.97 -17.55
CA SER A 26 -5.11 -8.05 -17.14
C SER A 26 -4.23 -8.89 -18.08
N ALA A 27 -4.63 -10.13 -18.39
CA ALA A 27 -3.89 -11.01 -19.30
C ALA A 27 -3.73 -10.44 -20.72
N ALA A 28 -4.75 -9.71 -21.20
CA ALA A 28 -4.70 -9.09 -22.51
C ALA A 28 -3.73 -7.90 -22.49
N VAL A 29 -3.85 -7.02 -21.49
CA VAL A 29 -2.97 -5.86 -21.28
C VAL A 29 -1.50 -6.28 -21.20
N LEU A 30 -1.19 -7.29 -20.38
CA LEU A 30 0.17 -7.83 -20.22
C LEU A 30 0.73 -8.41 -21.53
N GLY A 31 -0.11 -8.99 -22.38
CA GLY A 31 0.30 -9.52 -23.69
C GLY A 31 0.77 -8.45 -24.69
N CYS A 32 0.50 -7.16 -24.43
CA CYS A 32 0.98 -6.04 -25.25
C CYS A 32 2.29 -5.44 -24.78
N VAL A 33 2.73 -5.75 -23.57
CA VAL A 33 3.99 -5.25 -23.05
C VAL A 33 5.12 -6.05 -23.71
N PRO A 34 6.09 -5.40 -24.37
CA PRO A 34 7.25 -6.11 -24.91
C PRO A 34 7.89 -6.93 -23.79
N LYS A 35 8.27 -8.18 -24.08
CA LYS A 35 9.07 -8.98 -23.15
C LYS A 35 10.48 -8.38 -23.07
N CYS A 36 10.63 -7.36 -22.24
CA CYS A 36 11.91 -6.83 -21.84
C CYS A 36 12.44 -7.65 -20.64
N ASP A 37 13.75 -7.66 -20.44
CA ASP A 37 14.37 -8.35 -19.28
C ASP A 37 13.94 -7.72 -17.92
N GLU A 38 13.36 -6.51 -17.95
CA GLU A 38 12.68 -5.85 -16.82
C GLU A 38 11.19 -6.24 -16.81
N VAL A 39 10.82 -7.35 -16.16
CA VAL A 39 9.40 -7.71 -15.96
C VAL A 39 8.83 -6.90 -14.80
N ALA A 40 8.31 -5.71 -15.10
CA ALA A 40 7.74 -4.79 -14.12
C ALA A 40 6.22 -4.68 -14.18
N LEU A 41 5.55 -5.46 -15.04
CA LEU A 41 4.10 -5.55 -15.10
C LEU A 41 3.67 -7.00 -14.91
N THR A 42 2.82 -7.25 -13.92
CA THR A 42 2.43 -8.58 -13.47
C THR A 42 0.91 -8.68 -13.33
N SER A 43 0.40 -9.92 -13.28
CA SER A 43 -1.03 -10.20 -13.11
C SER A 43 -1.34 -10.53 -11.66
N GLU A 44 -2.46 -10.02 -11.17
CA GLU A 44 -2.92 -10.24 -9.81
C GLU A 44 -3.99 -11.35 -9.66
N LEU A 45 -4.43 -11.57 -8.42
CA LEU A 45 -5.55 -12.47 -8.07
C LEU A 45 -6.77 -12.22 -8.97
N THR A 46 -7.10 -10.96 -9.22
CA THR A 46 -8.20 -10.58 -10.11
C THR A 46 -7.71 -10.14 -11.48
N ARG A 47 -8.57 -10.34 -12.47
CA ARG A 47 -8.30 -9.95 -13.85
C ARG A 47 -8.55 -8.47 -14.12
N GLN A 48 -9.11 -7.76 -13.15
CA GLN A 48 -9.43 -6.34 -13.20
C GLN A 48 -8.27 -5.43 -12.80
N GLN A 49 -7.11 -6.00 -12.46
CA GLN A 49 -5.97 -5.26 -11.94
C GLN A 49 -4.70 -5.56 -12.73
N ILE A 50 -3.81 -4.58 -12.77
CA ILE A 50 -2.43 -4.75 -13.20
C ILE A 50 -1.52 -4.23 -12.09
N GLU A 51 -0.45 -4.94 -11.81
CA GLU A 51 0.56 -4.49 -10.86
C GLU A 51 1.75 -3.91 -11.62
N THR A 52 2.28 -2.79 -11.11
CA THR A 52 3.49 -2.14 -11.60
C THR A 52 4.59 -2.20 -10.56
N ASN A 53 5.82 -2.52 -10.95
CA ASN A 53 6.96 -2.67 -10.04
C ASN A 53 8.12 -1.77 -10.48
N THR A 54 8.53 -0.83 -9.63
CA THR A 54 9.71 0.01 -9.93
C THR A 54 10.99 -0.80 -9.79
N GLN A 55 12.05 -0.37 -10.50
CA GLN A 55 13.40 -0.80 -10.11
C GLN A 55 13.78 -0.23 -8.72
N PRO A 56 14.72 -0.85 -8.00
CA PRO A 56 15.26 -0.28 -6.76
C PRO A 56 15.91 1.09 -7.04
N CYS A 57 15.40 2.13 -6.38
CA CYS A 57 15.84 3.51 -6.55
C CYS A 57 16.67 3.99 -5.35
N LYS A 58 17.65 4.86 -5.60
CA LYS A 58 18.49 5.46 -4.55
C LYS A 58 18.18 6.93 -4.29
N SER A 59 17.26 7.55 -5.01
CA SER A 59 16.79 8.91 -4.74
C SER A 59 15.29 9.03 -4.99
N LEU A 60 14.65 10.06 -4.40
CA LEU A 60 13.24 10.34 -4.65
C LEU A 60 12.95 10.80 -6.09
N GLU A 61 13.92 11.46 -6.74
CA GLU A 61 13.79 11.85 -8.14
C GLU A 61 13.72 10.63 -9.07
N GLU A 62 14.63 9.66 -8.88
CA GLU A 62 14.61 8.39 -9.60
C GLU A 62 13.28 7.65 -9.36
N LEU A 63 12.86 7.56 -8.11
CA LEU A 63 11.62 6.86 -7.74
C LEU A 63 10.39 7.52 -8.38
N GLN A 64 10.30 8.85 -8.34
CA GLN A 64 9.21 9.59 -8.98
C GLN A 64 9.19 9.34 -10.49
N GLY A 65 10.37 9.31 -11.12
CA GLY A 65 10.54 8.96 -12.52
C GLY A 65 10.01 7.56 -12.85
N GLU A 66 10.38 6.56 -12.06
CA GLU A 66 9.97 5.17 -12.20
C GLU A 66 8.46 4.97 -12.00
N VAL A 67 7.87 5.50 -10.92
CA VAL A 67 6.42 5.41 -10.66
C VAL A 67 5.64 5.99 -11.84
N ARG A 68 5.99 7.20 -12.28
CA ARG A 68 5.33 7.84 -13.42
C ARG A 68 5.57 7.08 -14.73
N ARG A 69 6.76 6.50 -14.94
CA ARG A 69 7.09 5.68 -16.11
C ARG A 69 6.19 4.44 -16.17
N TRP A 70 6.04 3.72 -15.07
CA TRP A 70 5.26 2.49 -15.06
C TRP A 70 3.74 2.72 -15.12
N ARG A 71 3.23 3.79 -14.50
CA ARG A 71 1.84 4.23 -14.74
C ARG A 71 1.59 4.54 -16.21
N ARG A 72 2.49 5.28 -16.89
CA ARG A 72 2.39 5.52 -18.35
C ARG A 72 2.42 4.22 -19.16
N ALA A 73 3.36 3.33 -18.86
CA ALA A 73 3.47 2.05 -19.57
C ALA A 73 2.19 1.20 -19.42
N ALA A 74 1.60 1.16 -18.21
CA ALA A 74 0.35 0.47 -17.96
C ALA A 74 -0.84 1.14 -18.68
N ALA A 75 -0.90 2.47 -18.71
CA ALA A 75 -1.90 3.22 -19.46
C ALA A 75 -1.82 2.96 -20.98
N ASP A 76 -0.62 3.02 -21.55
CA ASP A 76 -0.38 2.75 -22.97
C ASP A 76 -0.82 1.33 -23.34
N ALA A 77 -0.47 0.34 -22.51
CA ALA A 77 -0.87 -1.05 -22.71
C ALA A 77 -2.39 -1.28 -22.60
N ALA A 78 -3.09 -0.50 -21.75
CA ALA A 78 -4.54 -0.57 -21.60
C ALA A 78 -5.28 0.12 -22.76
N SER A 79 -4.77 1.26 -23.24
CA SER A 79 -5.41 2.11 -24.26
C SER A 79 -5.73 1.35 -25.56
N GLY A 80 -4.90 0.37 -25.94
CA GLY A 80 -5.12 -0.48 -27.12
C GLY A 80 -6.37 -1.37 -27.07
N ARG A 81 -7.14 -1.34 -25.97
CA ARG A 81 -8.31 -2.20 -25.72
C ARG A 81 -9.54 -1.45 -25.20
N ASN A 82 -9.64 -0.14 -25.45
CA ASN A 82 -10.67 0.72 -24.85
C ASN A 82 -10.70 0.70 -23.31
N ALA A 83 -9.54 0.42 -22.70
CA ALA A 83 -9.38 0.41 -21.26
C ALA A 83 -8.45 1.56 -20.82
N SER A 84 -8.68 2.04 -19.60
CA SER A 84 -7.84 2.98 -18.89
C SER A 84 -7.39 2.39 -17.57
N ILE A 85 -6.31 2.91 -17.01
CA ILE A 85 -5.89 2.61 -15.63
C ILE A 85 -6.44 3.67 -14.67
N ALA A 86 -6.80 3.25 -13.46
CA ALA A 86 -7.18 4.14 -12.38
C ALA A 86 -6.52 3.69 -11.08
N ALA A 87 -5.74 4.59 -10.46
CA ALA A 87 -5.21 4.44 -9.12
C ALA A 87 -6.35 4.62 -8.10
N LEU A 88 -7.13 3.55 -7.92
CA LEU A 88 -8.26 3.43 -7.00
C LEU A 88 -8.10 2.16 -6.20
N ALA A 89 -8.10 2.26 -4.87
CA ALA A 89 -7.90 1.10 -4.00
C ALA A 89 -9.11 0.16 -3.93
N THR A 90 -10.28 0.62 -4.36
CA THR A 90 -11.49 -0.19 -4.61
C THR A 90 -12.23 0.39 -5.80
N SER A 91 -13.06 -0.42 -6.48
CA SER A 91 -13.98 0.11 -7.50
C SER A 91 -15.10 0.93 -6.84
N PRO A 92 -15.30 2.20 -7.25
CA PRO A 92 -16.46 2.96 -6.80
C PRO A 92 -17.78 2.39 -7.34
N LEU A 93 -17.76 1.85 -8.56
CA LEU A 93 -18.92 1.24 -9.20
C LEU A 93 -19.10 -0.22 -8.76
N PRO A 94 -20.34 -0.76 -8.78
CA PRO A 94 -20.58 -2.18 -8.55
C PRO A 94 -19.78 -3.05 -9.52
N VAL A 95 -19.19 -4.12 -9.01
CA VAL A 95 -18.33 -5.02 -9.77
C VAL A 95 -18.41 -6.43 -9.21
N ASP A 96 -18.44 -7.40 -10.12
CA ASP A 96 -18.28 -8.82 -9.84
C ASP A 96 -16.82 -9.24 -10.16
N PRO A 97 -15.95 -9.45 -9.16
CA PRO A 97 -14.54 -9.74 -9.39
C PRO A 97 -14.34 -11.02 -10.20
N SER A 98 -13.46 -10.95 -11.20
CA SER A 98 -13.14 -12.11 -12.04
C SER A 98 -11.80 -12.68 -11.63
N ILE A 99 -11.83 -13.81 -10.92
CA ILE A 99 -10.62 -14.48 -10.44
C ILE A 99 -9.79 -14.99 -11.61
N THR A 100 -8.48 -14.72 -11.56
CA THR A 100 -7.51 -15.23 -12.52
C THR A 100 -7.52 -16.76 -12.51
N SER A 101 -7.59 -17.39 -13.68
CA SER A 101 -7.70 -18.85 -13.78
C SER A 101 -6.36 -19.55 -13.51
N SER A 102 -5.91 -19.54 -12.26
CA SER A 102 -4.75 -20.28 -11.77
C SER A 102 -5.20 -21.38 -10.78
N PRO A 103 -4.49 -22.53 -10.71
CA PRO A 103 -4.77 -23.54 -9.70
C PRO A 103 -4.67 -23.02 -8.26
N ARG A 104 -3.79 -22.05 -8.01
CA ARG A 104 -3.65 -21.40 -6.71
C ARG A 104 -4.91 -20.63 -6.34
N TYR A 105 -5.40 -19.77 -7.24
CA TYR A 105 -6.52 -18.88 -6.95
C TYR A 105 -7.85 -19.63 -6.84
N LYS A 106 -8.05 -20.70 -7.61
CA LYS A 106 -9.20 -21.60 -7.43
C LYS A 106 -9.22 -22.22 -6.03
N ARG A 107 -8.08 -22.70 -5.54
CA ARG A 107 -7.97 -23.20 -4.16
C ARG A 107 -8.25 -22.12 -3.12
N MET A 108 -7.85 -20.87 -3.37
CA MET A 108 -8.19 -19.76 -2.48
C MET A 108 -9.71 -19.55 -2.40
N VAL A 109 -10.41 -19.55 -3.53
CA VAL A 109 -11.88 -19.46 -3.55
C VAL A 109 -12.51 -20.63 -2.78
N ASP A 110 -12.09 -21.87 -3.08
CA ASP A 110 -12.62 -23.06 -2.41
C ASP A 110 -12.42 -23.03 -0.88
N GLN A 111 -11.30 -22.48 -0.40
CA GLN A 111 -10.95 -22.47 1.03
C GLN A 111 -11.48 -21.26 1.80
N PHE A 112 -11.55 -20.07 1.17
CA PHE A 112 -11.88 -18.80 1.85
C PHE A 112 -13.23 -18.20 1.43
N GLY A 113 -13.91 -18.80 0.44
CA GLY A 113 -15.26 -18.45 0.00
C GLY A 113 -15.39 -16.96 -0.38
N LEU A 114 -16.45 -16.32 0.12
CA LEU A 114 -16.75 -14.91 -0.17
C LEU A 114 -15.59 -13.95 0.10
N THR A 115 -14.71 -14.26 1.06
CA THR A 115 -13.52 -13.44 1.33
C THR A 115 -12.61 -13.36 0.10
N ALA A 116 -12.44 -14.48 -0.61
CA ALA A 116 -11.65 -14.53 -1.84
C ALA A 116 -12.44 -14.06 -3.07
N GLU A 117 -13.75 -14.36 -3.14
CA GLU A 117 -14.59 -13.97 -4.28
C GLU A 117 -14.81 -12.45 -4.36
N GLU A 118 -14.96 -11.79 -3.22
CA GLU A 118 -15.14 -10.33 -3.16
C GLU A 118 -13.82 -9.55 -3.19
N GLN A 119 -12.66 -10.23 -3.28
CA GLN A 119 -11.35 -9.60 -3.20
C GLN A 119 -11.01 -8.88 -4.51
N LEU A 120 -11.33 -7.58 -4.59
CA LEU A 120 -10.85 -6.66 -5.62
C LEU A 120 -10.43 -5.35 -4.95
N THR A 121 -9.19 -5.30 -4.51
CA THR A 121 -8.60 -4.10 -3.87
C THR A 121 -7.22 -3.84 -4.41
N CYS A 122 -6.85 -2.59 -4.59
CA CYS A 122 -5.53 -2.20 -5.09
C CYS A 122 -4.67 -1.56 -3.98
N GLY A 123 -3.50 -2.15 -3.71
CA GLY A 123 -2.51 -1.66 -2.76
C GLY A 123 -1.36 -0.86 -3.37
N CYS A 124 -0.61 -0.18 -2.49
CA CYS A 124 0.75 0.28 -2.74
C CYS A 124 1.66 -0.44 -1.75
N HIS A 125 2.65 -1.19 -2.22
CA HIS A 125 3.66 -1.82 -1.37
C HIS A 125 4.98 -1.08 -1.51
N VAL A 126 5.70 -0.92 -0.40
CA VAL A 126 7.01 -0.28 -0.39
C VAL A 126 8.04 -1.25 0.14
N HIS A 127 9.06 -1.53 -0.67
CA HIS A 127 10.19 -2.36 -0.33
C HIS A 127 11.39 -1.50 0.03
N VAL A 128 11.99 -1.74 1.18
CA VAL A 128 13.22 -1.07 1.61
C VAL A 128 14.29 -2.10 1.91
N GLU A 129 15.46 -1.92 1.29
CA GLU A 129 16.62 -2.78 1.45
C GLU A 129 17.04 -2.94 2.92
N ILE A 130 17.36 -4.18 3.30
CA ILE A 130 17.93 -4.55 4.60
C ILE A 130 19.24 -5.30 4.46
N GLU A 131 20.13 -5.14 5.43
CA GLU A 131 21.46 -5.75 5.41
C GLU A 131 21.45 -7.20 5.91
N SER A 132 20.44 -7.58 6.69
CA SER A 132 20.30 -8.92 7.24
C SER A 132 18.88 -9.20 7.73
N ASP A 133 18.58 -10.49 7.91
CA ASP A 133 17.34 -10.98 8.51
C ASP A 133 17.13 -10.45 9.94
N ALA A 134 18.21 -10.37 10.73
CA ALA A 134 18.20 -9.80 12.08
C ALA A 134 17.84 -8.32 12.10
N GLU A 135 18.40 -7.54 11.17
CA GLU A 135 18.01 -6.14 10.98
C GLU A 135 16.54 -6.04 10.55
N GLY A 136 16.12 -6.86 9.58
CA GLY A 136 14.75 -6.87 9.09
C GLY A 136 13.72 -7.10 10.19
N VAL A 137 13.90 -8.14 11.01
CA VAL A 137 12.99 -8.41 12.14
C VAL A 137 13.02 -7.28 13.17
N ALA A 138 14.20 -6.74 13.47
CA ALA A 138 14.33 -5.62 14.38
C ALA A 138 13.63 -4.35 13.86
N VAL A 139 13.67 -4.11 12.55
CA VAL A 139 12.92 -3.04 11.89
C VAL A 139 11.43 -3.30 12.00
N LEU A 140 10.95 -4.48 11.63
CA LEU A 140 9.53 -4.85 11.72
C LEU A 140 8.96 -4.58 13.11
N ASP A 141 9.68 -4.97 14.16
CA ASP A 141 9.28 -4.76 15.56
C ASP A 141 9.15 -3.27 15.95
N ARG A 142 9.97 -2.39 15.36
CA ARG A 142 10.04 -0.95 15.69
C ARG A 142 9.09 -0.07 14.89
N ILE A 143 8.77 -0.46 13.65
CA ILE A 143 7.93 0.37 12.78
C ILE A 143 6.41 0.23 13.05
N ARG A 144 6.00 -0.78 13.83
CA ARG A 144 4.59 -1.17 14.02
C ARG A 144 3.67 -0.01 14.42
N GLY A 145 4.15 0.86 15.33
CA GLY A 145 3.39 2.03 15.81
C GLY A 145 3.16 3.12 14.75
N TRP A 146 3.97 3.15 13.70
CA TRP A 146 3.94 4.17 12.66
C TRP A 146 3.17 3.73 11.40
N LEU A 147 2.96 2.44 11.19
CA LEU A 147 2.21 1.91 10.04
C LEU A 147 0.78 2.50 9.90
N PRO A 148 0.02 2.77 10.99
CA PRO A 148 -1.26 3.46 10.88
C PRO A 148 -1.17 4.87 10.26
N CYS A 149 -0.08 5.60 10.50
CA CYS A 149 0.14 6.92 9.91
C CYS A 149 0.30 6.84 8.39
N LEU A 150 1.10 5.87 7.93
CA LEU A 150 1.33 5.60 6.51
C LEU A 150 0.05 5.16 5.81
N ARG A 151 -0.80 4.35 6.48
CA ARG A 151 -2.16 4.05 6.00
C ARG A 151 -3.02 5.30 5.88
N ALA A 152 -3.04 6.16 6.90
CA ALA A 152 -3.88 7.37 6.92
C ALA A 152 -3.55 8.33 5.77
N LEU A 153 -2.26 8.46 5.42
CA LEU A 153 -1.78 9.24 4.28
C LEU A 153 -2.29 8.71 2.94
N SER A 154 -2.37 7.39 2.78
CA SER A 154 -2.61 6.77 1.48
C SER A 154 -4.07 6.47 1.17
N VAL A 155 -4.99 6.64 2.13
CA VAL A 155 -6.40 6.22 1.99
C VAL A 155 -7.05 6.72 0.69
N ASN A 156 -7.61 5.79 -0.08
CA ASN A 156 -8.10 6.04 -1.43
C ASN A 156 -9.20 5.05 -1.85
N SER A 157 -10.01 4.58 -0.89
CA SER A 157 -11.12 3.65 -1.15
C SER A 157 -12.37 3.95 -0.32
N PRO A 158 -13.01 5.13 -0.47
CA PRO A 158 -14.21 5.45 0.29
C PRO A 158 -15.46 4.71 -0.20
N PHE A 159 -15.50 4.30 -1.48
CA PHE A 159 -16.66 3.65 -2.09
C PHE A 159 -16.48 2.13 -2.21
N TRP A 160 -17.58 1.40 -2.05
CA TRP A 160 -17.65 -0.04 -2.24
C TRP A 160 -19.02 -0.42 -2.82
N GLN A 161 -19.03 -1.17 -3.93
CA GLN A 161 -20.26 -1.68 -4.56
C GLN A 161 -21.31 -0.57 -4.81
N GLY A 162 -20.87 0.59 -5.31
CA GLY A 162 -21.77 1.71 -5.63
C GLY A 162 -22.21 2.57 -4.44
N GLN A 163 -21.64 2.37 -3.24
CA GLN A 163 -22.04 3.08 -2.03
C GLN A 163 -20.84 3.70 -1.31
N ASP A 164 -21.03 4.86 -0.67
CA ASP A 164 -20.02 5.36 0.30
C ASP A 164 -20.03 4.41 1.49
N SER A 165 -18.91 3.77 1.75
CA SER A 165 -18.76 2.79 2.83
C SER A 165 -18.73 3.44 4.21
N GLY A 166 -18.53 4.76 4.27
CA GLY A 166 -18.21 5.48 5.49
C GLY A 166 -16.75 5.33 5.93
N TYR A 167 -15.90 4.56 5.25
CA TYR A 167 -14.46 4.47 5.52
C TYR A 167 -13.67 5.38 4.58
N ALA A 168 -12.46 5.79 4.94
CA ALA A 168 -11.55 6.44 3.99
C ALA A 168 -10.75 5.39 3.19
N SER A 169 -10.39 4.28 3.85
CA SER A 169 -9.87 3.07 3.23
C SER A 169 -10.79 1.88 3.54
N PHE A 170 -11.72 1.58 2.62
CA PHE A 170 -12.50 0.36 2.71
C PHE A 170 -11.69 -0.88 2.32
N ARG A 171 -10.61 -0.71 1.52
CA ARG A 171 -9.61 -1.76 1.29
C ARG A 171 -9.12 -2.35 2.60
N SER A 172 -8.85 -1.53 3.62
CA SER A 172 -8.43 -2.03 4.94
C SER A 172 -9.45 -2.98 5.61
N GLN A 173 -10.75 -2.75 5.40
CA GLN A 173 -11.81 -3.61 5.94
C GLN A 173 -11.92 -4.92 5.15
N VAL A 174 -11.83 -4.83 3.83
CA VAL A 174 -11.83 -5.99 2.94
C VAL A 174 -10.63 -6.90 3.22
N TRP A 175 -9.44 -6.30 3.31
CA TRP A 175 -8.18 -6.99 3.57
C TRP A 175 -8.12 -7.60 4.98
N GLY A 176 -8.69 -6.94 5.98
CA GLY A 176 -8.72 -7.42 7.36
C GLY A 176 -9.51 -8.72 7.58
N ARG A 177 -10.27 -9.19 6.57
CA ARG A 177 -10.99 -10.48 6.62
C ARG A 177 -10.09 -11.69 6.42
N TRP A 178 -8.89 -11.50 5.86
CA TRP A 178 -7.94 -12.59 5.69
C TRP A 178 -7.35 -13.03 7.03
N PRO A 179 -7.15 -14.34 7.26
CA PRO A 179 -6.84 -14.90 8.58
C PRO A 179 -5.49 -14.44 9.17
N SER A 180 -4.55 -14.04 8.32
CA SER A 180 -3.21 -13.57 8.70
C SER A 180 -3.05 -12.05 8.62
N ALA A 181 -4.09 -11.31 8.25
CA ALA A 181 -3.97 -9.87 8.01
C ALA A 181 -3.89 -9.05 9.30
N GLY A 182 -3.02 -8.04 9.26
CA GLY A 182 -2.93 -7.01 10.29
C GLY A 182 -1.59 -6.97 11.04
N PRO A 183 -1.57 -6.30 12.22
CA PRO A 183 -0.33 -6.08 12.95
C PRO A 183 0.10 -7.33 13.72
N THR A 184 1.39 -7.37 14.05
CA THR A 184 2.03 -8.48 14.78
C THR A 184 2.48 -8.05 16.18
N GLU A 185 2.64 -9.04 17.06
CA GLU A 185 3.44 -8.88 18.27
C GLU A 185 4.94 -8.79 17.93
N LEU A 186 5.74 -8.47 18.95
CA LEU A 186 7.19 -8.47 18.81
C LEU A 186 7.71 -9.88 18.51
N PHE A 187 8.54 -10.01 17.49
CA PHE A 187 9.23 -11.26 17.19
C PHE A 187 10.54 -11.38 17.98
N GLY A 188 11.28 -10.28 18.16
CA GLY A 188 12.53 -10.22 18.89
C GLY A 188 13.73 -10.83 18.15
N THR A 189 13.55 -12.01 17.51
CA THR A 189 14.61 -12.67 16.74
C THR A 189 14.10 -13.23 15.40
N PRO A 190 14.99 -13.39 14.40
CA PRO A 190 14.68 -14.08 13.15
C PRO A 190 14.14 -15.49 13.34
N GLU A 191 14.67 -16.25 14.31
CA GLU A 191 14.21 -17.61 14.57
C GLU A 191 12.74 -17.63 15.00
N THR A 192 12.33 -16.68 15.85
CA THR A 192 10.92 -16.54 16.25
C THR A 192 10.03 -16.10 15.08
N TYR A 193 10.51 -15.19 14.23
CA TYR A 193 9.80 -14.76 13.02
C TYR A 193 9.52 -15.96 12.08
N HIS A 194 10.57 -16.69 11.69
CA HIS A 194 10.45 -17.82 10.77
C HIS A 194 9.67 -18.99 11.37
N ALA A 195 9.86 -19.29 12.67
CA ALA A 195 9.09 -20.34 13.34
C ALA A 195 7.60 -20.00 13.42
N THR A 196 7.26 -18.73 13.59
CA THR A 196 5.85 -18.28 13.59
C THR A 196 5.23 -18.47 12.22
N ILE A 197 5.90 -18.02 11.15
CA ILE A 197 5.41 -18.22 9.78
C ILE A 197 5.27 -19.70 9.43
N GLN A 198 6.27 -20.51 9.79
CA GLN A 198 6.23 -21.95 9.60
C GLN A 198 5.01 -22.56 10.29
N ALA A 199 4.77 -22.23 11.57
CA ALA A 199 3.61 -22.72 12.30
C ALA A 199 2.28 -22.28 11.67
N MET A 200 2.19 -21.04 11.15
CA MET A 200 1.00 -20.55 10.43
C MET A 200 0.73 -21.35 9.15
N VAL A 201 1.76 -21.71 8.39
CA VAL A 201 1.60 -22.53 7.17
C VAL A 201 1.29 -23.99 7.52
N GLU A 202 1.97 -24.56 8.51
CA GLU A 202 1.76 -25.94 8.97
C GLU A 202 0.36 -26.17 9.56
N SER A 203 -0.29 -25.12 10.07
CA SER A 203 -1.70 -25.16 10.48
C SER A 203 -2.67 -25.50 9.34
N LYS A 204 -2.23 -25.37 8.08
CA LYS A 204 -3.03 -25.50 6.85
C LYS A 204 -4.16 -24.48 6.71
N THR A 205 -4.24 -23.49 7.61
CA THR A 205 -5.13 -22.34 7.43
C THR A 205 -4.62 -21.44 6.30
N LEU A 206 -3.31 -21.27 6.16
CA LEU A 206 -2.68 -20.62 5.02
C LEU A 206 -2.31 -21.66 3.95
N LEU A 207 -2.45 -21.30 2.67
CA LEU A 207 -2.03 -22.18 1.57
C LEU A 207 -0.51 -22.26 1.43
N ASP A 208 0.19 -21.15 1.70
CA ASP A 208 1.63 -20.99 1.69
C ASP A 208 2.04 -19.67 2.37
N ALA A 209 3.36 -19.44 2.46
CA ALA A 209 3.94 -18.22 3.01
C ALA A 209 3.51 -16.94 2.26
N GLY A 210 3.10 -17.06 0.99
CA GLY A 210 2.56 -15.93 0.22
C GLY A 210 1.28 -15.37 0.83
N MET A 211 0.55 -16.16 1.64
CA MET A 211 -0.62 -15.72 2.39
C MET A 211 -0.29 -15.13 3.76
N VAL A 212 0.96 -14.82 4.07
CA VAL A 212 1.31 -14.04 5.27
C VAL A 212 1.08 -12.57 4.96
N TYR A 213 -0.05 -12.03 5.43
CA TYR A 213 -0.54 -10.69 5.09
C TYR A 213 -0.36 -9.69 6.24
N PHE A 214 0.74 -9.80 6.96
CA PHE A 214 1.11 -8.82 7.99
C PHE A 214 1.16 -7.41 7.41
N ASP A 215 0.88 -6.41 8.25
CA ASP A 215 0.93 -4.99 7.88
C ASP A 215 2.30 -4.58 7.29
N ALA A 216 3.38 -5.21 7.77
CA ALA A 216 4.70 -5.25 7.13
C ALA A 216 5.34 -6.63 7.34
N ARG A 217 6.21 -7.06 6.42
CA ARG A 217 6.89 -8.38 6.49
C ARG A 217 8.29 -8.33 5.87
N LEU A 218 9.08 -9.38 6.08
CA LEU A 218 10.25 -9.63 5.24
C LEU A 218 9.77 -10.15 3.89
N SER A 219 10.31 -9.61 2.80
CA SER A 219 10.00 -10.09 1.47
C SER A 219 10.55 -11.52 1.28
N LEU A 220 9.79 -12.36 0.59
CA LEU A 220 10.19 -13.74 0.30
C LEU A 220 11.27 -13.83 -0.79
N GLU A 221 11.32 -12.82 -1.67
CA GLU A 221 12.15 -12.85 -2.88
C GLU A 221 13.32 -11.87 -2.81
N ASN A 222 13.16 -10.79 -2.05
CA ASN A 222 14.13 -9.69 -1.98
C ASN A 222 14.60 -9.48 -0.53
N PRO A 223 15.86 -9.08 -0.29
CA PRO A 223 16.36 -8.74 1.05
C PRO A 223 15.82 -7.37 1.47
N THR A 224 14.51 -7.30 1.71
CA THR A 224 13.77 -6.06 1.98
C THR A 224 12.75 -6.26 3.09
N VAL A 225 12.47 -5.20 3.83
CA VAL A 225 11.22 -5.04 4.55
C VAL A 225 10.18 -4.48 3.59
N GLU A 226 9.03 -5.15 3.53
CA GLU A 226 7.91 -4.84 2.67
C GLU A 226 6.74 -4.31 3.51
N MET A 227 6.39 -3.03 3.35
CA MET A 227 5.22 -2.42 3.94
C MET A 227 4.00 -2.59 3.03
N ARG A 228 2.86 -3.05 3.59
CA ARG A 228 1.67 -3.43 2.81
C ARG A 228 0.36 -2.78 3.23
N VAL A 229 0.41 -1.85 4.19
CA VAL A 229 -0.79 -1.21 4.78
C VAL A 229 -1.51 -0.23 3.85
N ALA A 230 -0.84 0.24 2.80
CA ALA A 230 -1.30 1.36 2.01
C ALA A 230 -2.27 0.95 0.90
N ASP A 231 -3.34 1.72 0.77
CA ASP A 231 -4.11 1.85 -0.48
C ASP A 231 -3.19 2.38 -1.59
N VAL A 232 -3.46 2.00 -2.85
CA VAL A 232 -2.80 2.66 -4.00
C VAL A 232 -3.09 4.16 -3.96
N CYS A 233 -2.05 4.97 -4.10
CA CYS A 233 -2.16 6.42 -4.00
C CYS A 233 -2.73 7.02 -5.28
N LEU A 234 -3.68 7.96 -5.18
CA LEU A 234 -4.28 8.61 -6.35
C LEU A 234 -3.21 9.31 -7.21
N LEU A 235 -2.32 10.06 -6.57
CA LEU A 235 -1.23 10.79 -7.21
C LEU A 235 0.10 10.05 -7.05
N ALA A 236 0.97 10.12 -8.07
CA ALA A 236 2.30 9.52 -7.99
C ALA A 236 3.16 10.14 -6.88
N ASP A 237 3.02 11.45 -6.65
CA ASP A 237 3.75 12.18 -5.62
C ASP A 237 3.41 11.69 -4.20
N ASP A 238 2.20 11.16 -3.99
CA ASP A 238 1.81 10.53 -2.71
C ASP A 238 2.47 9.17 -2.51
N ALA A 239 2.64 8.40 -3.58
CA ALA A 239 3.41 7.16 -3.52
C ALA A 239 4.90 7.44 -3.20
N VAL A 240 5.45 8.53 -3.76
CA VAL A 240 6.82 8.99 -3.46
C VAL A 240 6.95 9.44 -2.00
N LEU A 241 6.01 10.23 -1.47
CA LEU A 241 5.98 10.61 -0.05
C LEU A 241 5.93 9.38 0.85
N LEU A 242 5.03 8.44 0.55
CA LEU A 242 4.87 7.19 1.29
C LEU A 242 6.19 6.40 1.31
N ALA A 243 6.84 6.26 0.16
CA ALA A 243 8.11 5.56 0.03
C ALA A 243 9.27 6.26 0.76
N ALA A 244 9.33 7.59 0.69
CA ALA A 244 10.33 8.39 1.41
C ALA A 244 10.23 8.21 2.93
N LEU A 245 9.01 8.34 3.47
CA LEU A 245 8.74 8.14 4.89
C LEU A 245 9.04 6.70 5.32
N THR A 246 8.69 5.71 4.50
CA THR A 246 8.93 4.30 4.80
C THR A 246 10.43 3.99 4.81
N ARG A 247 11.20 4.46 3.82
CA ARG A 247 12.66 4.30 3.77
C ARG A 247 13.34 4.95 4.97
N ALA A 248 12.97 6.18 5.28
CA ALA A 248 13.55 6.90 6.40
C ALA A 248 13.18 6.24 7.75
N LEU A 249 11.96 5.71 7.86
CA LEU A 249 11.51 4.96 9.03
C LEU A 249 12.27 3.64 9.22
N VAL A 250 12.51 2.89 8.14
CA VAL A 250 13.31 1.66 8.16
C VAL A 250 14.75 1.94 8.58
N GLU A 251 15.38 2.98 8.02
CA GLU A 251 16.75 3.35 8.42
C GLU A 251 16.81 3.87 9.87
N THR A 252 15.82 4.65 10.30
CA THR A 252 15.72 5.10 11.70
C THR A 252 15.60 3.90 12.65
N ALA A 253 14.73 2.93 12.32
CA ALA A 253 14.56 1.71 13.09
C ALA A 253 15.83 0.84 13.12
N ALA A 254 16.54 0.74 11.99
CA ALA A 254 17.82 0.02 11.91
C ALA A 254 18.92 0.68 12.77
N ARG A 255 19.00 2.01 12.77
CA ARG A 255 19.92 2.77 13.65
C ARG A 255 19.61 2.54 15.12
N SER A 256 18.33 2.62 15.50
CA SER A 256 17.85 2.35 16.86
C SER A 256 18.20 0.93 17.31
N TRP A 257 18.01 -0.06 16.43
CA TRP A 257 18.42 -1.44 16.69
C TRP A 257 19.94 -1.59 16.90
N ARG A 258 20.77 -1.00 16.02
CA ARG A 258 22.23 -1.01 16.16
C ARG A 258 22.71 -0.32 17.45
N ALA A 259 21.97 0.69 17.91
CA ALA A 259 22.22 1.37 19.18
C ALA A 259 21.78 0.55 20.42
N GLY A 260 21.10 -0.59 20.22
CA GLY A 260 20.62 -1.44 21.31
C GLY A 260 19.35 -0.92 21.99
N GLU A 261 18.65 0.04 21.39
CA GLU A 261 17.40 0.57 21.91
C GLU A 261 16.27 -0.46 21.70
N PRO A 262 15.47 -0.80 22.73
CA PRO A 262 14.39 -1.76 22.58
C PRO A 262 13.24 -1.20 21.71
N PRO A 263 12.47 -2.06 21.01
CA PRO A 263 11.23 -1.62 20.38
C PRO A 263 10.19 -1.23 21.42
N GLU A 264 9.30 -0.31 21.07
CA GLU A 264 8.18 0.08 21.93
C GLU A 264 7.26 -1.13 22.21
N PRO A 265 6.92 -1.42 23.49
CA PRO A 265 6.11 -2.58 23.87
C PRO A 265 4.61 -2.33 23.65
N ILE A 266 4.23 -1.86 22.45
CA ILE A 266 2.85 -1.61 22.07
C ILE A 266 2.16 -2.95 21.84
N ARG A 267 1.08 -3.17 22.58
CA ARG A 267 0.20 -4.32 22.43
C ARG A 267 -0.48 -4.35 21.06
N VAL A 268 -0.63 -5.53 20.46
CA VAL A 268 -1.29 -5.69 19.16
C VAL A 268 -2.73 -5.18 19.13
N GLU A 269 -3.46 -5.22 20.25
CA GLU A 269 -4.83 -4.69 20.30
C GLU A 269 -4.88 -3.16 20.09
N LEU A 270 -3.88 -2.43 20.59
CA LEU A 270 -3.77 -0.99 20.38
C LEU A 270 -3.33 -0.67 18.95
N LEU A 271 -2.45 -1.48 18.37
CA LEU A 271 -2.09 -1.37 16.94
C LEU A 271 -3.31 -1.58 16.05
N ARG A 272 -4.16 -2.57 16.35
CA ARG A 272 -5.42 -2.81 15.63
C ARG A 272 -6.37 -1.61 15.73
N LEU A 273 -6.52 -1.02 16.91
CA LEU A 273 -7.35 0.17 17.11
C LEU A 273 -6.83 1.35 16.28
N SER A 274 -5.51 1.58 16.31
CA SER A 274 -4.85 2.66 15.57
C SER A 274 -5.00 2.49 14.06
N GLY A 275 -4.74 1.28 13.56
CA GLY A 275 -4.92 0.94 12.14
C GLY A 275 -6.37 1.01 11.67
N TRP A 276 -7.34 0.64 12.52
CA TRP A 276 -8.76 0.81 12.23
C TRP A 276 -9.14 2.29 12.12
N ARG A 277 -8.71 3.12 13.08
CA ARG A 277 -8.99 4.57 13.07
C ARG A 277 -8.40 5.25 11.83
N ALA A 278 -7.16 4.91 11.48
CA ALA A 278 -6.51 5.39 10.25
C ALA A 278 -7.31 5.02 9.00
N GLY A 279 -7.78 3.77 8.88
CA GLY A 279 -8.62 3.35 7.76
C GLY A 279 -10.02 3.98 7.75
N ARG A 280 -10.58 4.29 8.93
CA ARG A 280 -11.92 4.86 9.08
C ARG A 280 -11.99 6.32 8.65
N SER A 281 -11.03 7.13 9.04
CA SER A 281 -11.11 8.59 8.86
C SER A 281 -9.97 9.20 8.05
N GLY A 282 -8.87 8.46 7.80
CA GLY A 282 -7.73 9.02 7.10
C GLY A 282 -7.19 10.27 7.82
N LEU A 283 -7.08 11.37 7.08
CA LEU A 283 -6.65 12.66 7.60
C LEU A 283 -7.81 13.58 8.02
N GLU A 284 -9.06 13.13 7.93
CA GLU A 284 -10.26 13.94 8.18
C GLU A 284 -10.68 13.99 9.67
N ASP A 285 -9.98 13.26 10.55
CA ASP A 285 -10.26 13.18 11.99
C ASP A 285 -8.96 12.90 12.77
N ASP A 286 -9.06 12.72 14.08
CA ASP A 286 -7.95 12.31 14.93
C ASP A 286 -7.36 10.96 14.50
N LEU A 287 -6.04 10.82 14.69
CA LEU A 287 -5.30 9.56 14.62
C LEU A 287 -4.86 9.13 16.02
N VAL A 288 -4.47 7.87 16.16
CA VAL A 288 -3.74 7.40 17.34
C VAL A 288 -2.26 7.36 16.97
N GLY A 289 -1.44 8.15 17.68
CA GLY A 289 0.00 8.22 17.47
C GLY A 289 0.72 6.97 17.94
N ALA A 290 2.02 6.87 17.60
CA ALA A 290 2.87 5.77 18.05
C ALA A 290 3.05 5.73 19.59
N ASP A 291 2.79 6.85 20.27
CA ASP A 291 2.73 6.98 21.73
C ASP A 291 1.40 6.48 22.34
N GLY A 292 0.46 6.04 21.50
CA GLY A 292 -0.87 5.58 21.89
C GLY A 292 -1.87 6.70 22.19
N GLN A 293 -1.54 7.97 21.98
CA GLN A 293 -2.43 9.10 22.24
C GLN A 293 -3.24 9.48 21.00
N SER A 294 -4.49 9.94 21.23
CA SER A 294 -5.33 10.52 20.19
C SER A 294 -4.93 11.98 19.95
N ALA A 295 -4.68 12.35 18.71
CA ALA A 295 -4.41 13.73 18.32
C ALA A 295 -4.83 13.99 16.87
N PRO A 296 -5.01 15.26 16.46
CA PRO A 296 -5.31 15.60 15.07
C PRO A 296 -4.29 14.98 14.10
N ALA A 297 -4.74 14.48 12.96
CA ALA A 297 -3.89 13.78 12.00
C ALA A 297 -2.61 14.55 11.63
N SER A 298 -2.69 15.88 11.47
CA SER A 298 -1.54 16.73 11.17
C SER A 298 -0.47 16.71 12.26
N GLN A 299 -0.86 16.63 13.55
CA GLN A 299 0.08 16.54 14.66
C GLN A 299 0.76 15.18 14.71
N VAL A 300 -0.01 14.10 14.52
CA VAL A 300 0.53 12.74 14.48
C VAL A 300 1.50 12.56 13.31
N LEU A 301 1.18 13.10 12.14
CA LEU A 301 2.07 13.06 10.98
C LEU A 301 3.31 13.94 11.15
N ARG A 302 3.20 15.09 11.83
CA ARG A 302 4.38 15.89 12.18
C ARG A 302 5.29 15.13 13.14
N ALA A 303 4.74 14.39 14.11
CA ALA A 303 5.53 13.54 15.00
C ALA A 303 6.26 12.41 14.25
N LEU A 304 5.61 11.78 13.25
CA LEU A 304 6.28 10.83 12.35
C LEU A 304 7.42 11.50 11.59
N LEU A 305 7.18 12.67 10.99
CA LEU A 305 8.20 13.40 10.26
C LEU A 305 9.38 13.76 11.17
N ASP A 306 9.13 14.30 12.36
CA ASP A 306 10.17 14.66 13.33
C ASP A 306 10.99 13.44 13.76
N HIS A 307 10.35 12.26 13.88
CA HIS A 307 11.02 11.00 14.19
C HIS A 307 12.03 10.58 13.11
N VAL A 308 11.69 10.78 11.82
CA VAL A 308 12.54 10.36 10.69
C VAL A 308 13.39 11.49 10.09
N ALA A 309 13.16 12.73 10.52
CA ALA A 309 13.82 13.93 10.00
C ALA A 309 15.35 13.87 10.01
N PRO A 310 16.04 13.30 11.03
CA PRO A 310 17.49 13.18 11.00
C PRO A 310 18.01 12.37 9.80
N VAL A 311 17.32 11.30 9.42
CA VAL A 311 17.69 10.48 8.25
C VAL A 311 17.42 11.25 6.95
N LEU A 312 16.26 11.89 6.84
CA LEU A 312 15.91 12.69 5.66
C LEU A 312 16.88 13.86 5.44
N ALA A 313 17.27 14.55 6.52
CA ALA A 313 18.20 15.67 6.46
C ALA A 313 19.61 15.23 6.05
N GLU A 314 20.10 14.09 6.54
CA GLU A 314 21.40 13.53 6.15
C GLU A 314 21.49 13.28 4.64
N HIS A 315 20.37 12.91 4.01
CA HIS A 315 20.29 12.62 2.58
C HIS A 315 19.78 13.80 1.73
N GLY A 316 19.52 14.97 2.33
CA GLY A 316 19.04 16.15 1.61
C GLY A 316 17.59 16.02 1.09
N GLU A 317 16.79 15.15 1.70
CA GLU A 317 15.42 14.84 1.29
C GLU A 317 14.36 15.44 2.23
N LEU A 318 14.75 16.15 3.29
CA LEU A 318 13.81 16.68 4.28
C LEU A 318 12.85 17.71 3.66
N ASP A 319 13.38 18.69 2.92
CA ASP A 319 12.59 19.79 2.35
C ASP A 319 11.52 19.26 1.38
N ILE A 320 11.90 18.34 0.47
CA ILE A 320 10.96 17.74 -0.47
C ILE A 320 9.88 16.91 0.25
N VAL A 321 10.23 16.18 1.31
CA VAL A 321 9.24 15.43 2.10
C VAL A 321 8.30 16.37 2.87
N GLU A 322 8.81 17.48 3.40
CA GLU A 322 7.99 18.51 4.04
C GLU A 322 7.01 19.15 3.06
N GLU A 323 7.46 19.48 1.84
CA GLU A 323 6.61 20.01 0.78
C GLU A 323 5.52 19.02 0.35
N LEU A 324 5.87 17.76 0.13
CA LEU A 324 4.92 16.71 -0.23
C LEU A 324 3.87 16.47 0.88
N LEU A 325 4.32 16.44 2.14
CA LEU A 325 3.44 16.28 3.29
C LEU A 325 2.49 17.48 3.45
N ALA A 326 3.00 18.70 3.31
CA ALA A 326 2.18 19.91 3.35
C ALA A 326 1.12 19.89 2.24
N ALA A 327 1.50 19.49 1.03
CA ALA A 327 0.59 19.42 -0.10
C ALA A 327 -0.55 18.42 0.12
N VAL A 328 -0.31 17.25 0.74
CA VAL A 328 -1.38 16.26 0.99
C VAL A 328 -2.30 16.71 2.11
N LEU A 329 -1.76 17.37 3.14
CA LEU A 329 -2.55 17.96 4.22
C LEU A 329 -3.46 19.10 3.73
N GLU A 330 -2.97 19.91 2.78
CA GLU A 330 -3.75 21.01 2.20
C GLU A 330 -4.87 20.51 1.27
N ARG A 331 -4.56 19.58 0.36
CA ARG A 331 -5.52 19.15 -0.68
C ARG A 331 -6.43 17.98 -0.25
N GLY A 332 -6.03 17.27 0.81
CA GLY A 332 -6.63 16.02 1.28
C GLY A 332 -6.16 14.78 0.49
N THR A 333 -6.52 13.60 0.99
CA THR A 333 -6.14 12.31 0.39
C THR A 333 -6.99 11.97 -0.84
N GLY A 334 -6.66 10.84 -1.49
CA GLY A 334 -7.46 10.30 -2.59
C GLY A 334 -8.92 10.08 -2.22
N ALA A 335 -9.20 9.59 -1.00
CA ALA A 335 -10.56 9.42 -0.51
C ALA A 335 -11.34 10.76 -0.42
N ALA A 336 -10.69 11.82 0.08
CA ALA A 336 -11.29 13.15 0.14
C ALA A 336 -11.56 13.71 -1.27
N ALA A 337 -10.66 13.45 -2.22
CA ALA A 337 -10.85 13.83 -3.62
C ALA A 337 -12.05 13.13 -4.25
N GLN A 338 -12.16 11.81 -4.09
CA GLN A 338 -13.30 11.04 -4.60
C GLN A 338 -14.64 11.54 -4.04
N ARG A 339 -14.74 11.74 -2.72
CA ARG A 339 -15.95 12.27 -2.07
C ARG A 339 -16.29 13.69 -2.52
N ARG A 340 -15.29 14.53 -2.79
CA ARG A 340 -15.50 15.90 -3.30
C ARG A 340 -16.09 15.86 -4.70
N ILE A 341 -15.54 15.05 -5.61
CA ILE A 341 -16.07 14.88 -6.97
C ILE A 341 -17.51 14.34 -6.95
N TYR A 342 -17.76 13.32 -6.13
CA TYR A 342 -19.10 12.76 -6.00
C TYR A 342 -20.12 13.79 -5.48
N ARG A 343 -19.75 14.59 -4.46
CA ARG A 343 -20.63 15.66 -3.95
C ARG A 343 -20.92 16.76 -4.97
N GLN A 344 -19.97 17.05 -5.86
CA GLN A 344 -20.13 18.08 -6.89
C GLN A 344 -21.04 17.63 -8.03
N ASN A 345 -20.91 16.38 -8.46
CA ASN A 345 -21.55 15.92 -9.69
C ASN A 345 -22.68 14.91 -9.48
N GLY A 346 -22.73 14.24 -8.33
CA GLY A 346 -23.73 13.22 -7.98
C GLY A 346 -23.55 11.88 -8.68
N GLN A 347 -22.44 11.66 -9.42
CA GLN A 347 -22.21 10.45 -10.22
C GLN A 347 -20.87 9.79 -9.88
N LEU A 348 -20.88 8.47 -9.67
CA LEU A 348 -19.68 7.68 -9.37
C LEU A 348 -18.80 7.48 -10.62
N THR A 349 -19.37 7.52 -11.82
CA THR A 349 -18.62 7.50 -13.08
C THR A 349 -17.66 8.67 -13.18
N ASP A 350 -18.04 9.85 -12.68
CA ASP A 350 -17.17 11.02 -12.66
C ASP A 350 -16.01 10.88 -11.66
N VAL A 351 -16.21 10.12 -10.58
CA VAL A 351 -15.14 9.77 -9.63
C VAL A 351 -14.10 8.91 -10.34
N VAL A 352 -14.53 7.91 -11.11
CA VAL A 352 -13.64 7.05 -11.90
C VAL A 352 -12.91 7.87 -12.97
N ALA A 353 -13.62 8.71 -13.73
CA ALA A 353 -13.03 9.54 -14.77
C ALA A 353 -12.00 10.53 -14.19
N HIS A 354 -12.27 11.12 -13.02
CA HIS A 354 -11.30 11.94 -12.30
C HIS A 354 -10.06 11.14 -11.92
N ALA A 355 -10.24 9.92 -11.40
CA ALA A 355 -9.12 9.07 -11.00
C ALA A 355 -8.25 8.65 -12.19
N VAL A 356 -8.84 8.31 -13.33
CA VAL A 356 -8.09 8.04 -14.58
C VAL A 356 -7.19 9.23 -14.94
N LYS A 357 -7.73 10.45 -14.90
CA LYS A 357 -6.95 11.66 -15.18
C LYS A 357 -5.83 11.89 -14.16
N ALA A 358 -6.14 11.76 -12.87
CA ALA A 358 -5.19 11.98 -11.77
C ALA A 358 -4.09 10.91 -11.71
N THR A 359 -4.38 9.69 -12.17
CA THR A 359 -3.39 8.61 -12.24
C THR A 359 -2.20 9.00 -13.12
N MET A 360 -2.44 9.83 -14.14
CA MET A 360 -1.44 10.28 -15.11
C MET A 360 -0.71 11.59 -14.73
N SER A 361 -1.13 12.27 -13.66
CA SER A 361 -0.58 13.58 -13.27
C SER A 361 0.71 13.53 -12.50
#